data_AF-A0A2E8Z249-F1
#
_entry.id   AF-A0A2E8Z249-F1
#
_cell.length_a   1.000
_cell.length_b   1.000
_cell.length_c   1.000
_cell.angle_alpha   90.00
_cell.angle_beta   90.00
_cell.angle_gamma   90.00
#
_symmetry.space_group_name_H-M   'P 1'
#
loop_
_entity.id
_entity.type
_entity.pdbx_description
1 polymer ?
#
loop_
_entity_poly.entity_id
_entity_poly.type
_entity_poly.pdbx_seq_one_letter_code
_entity_poly.pdbx_strand_id
1 'polypeptide(L)'
;MTALNARLVDAGRVDGDAPEPEFLDGFCANPRCDVRMQHSTGPGRRAKYHDPGCKREAEKMQRRLEGRLKHFAAQVEMVQRQLAAYTDVDADEATTMSAGADVDRHVAQVALARAEAIVELLDEPGNKAVDELERLVLAVGPALR
;
A
#
# COMPACT_ATOMS: atom_id res chain seq x y z
N MET A 1 21.49 -3.07 31.73
CA MET A 1 22.05 -1.80 31.25
C MET A 1 22.83 -2.10 29.98
N THR A 2 22.19 -1.95 28.82
CA THR A 2 22.73 -2.40 27.52
C THR A 2 23.40 -1.21 26.83
N ALA A 3 24.70 -1.30 26.59
CA ALA A 3 25.47 -0.24 25.96
C ALA A 3 25.07 -0.09 24.48
N LEU A 4 24.50 1.07 24.14
CA LEU A 4 24.22 1.50 22.77
C LEU A 4 25.55 1.90 22.11
N ASN A 5 26.11 1.00 21.31
CA ASN A 5 27.28 1.29 20.47
C ASN A 5 26.85 2.12 19.24
N ALA A 6 26.80 3.44 19.41
CA ALA A 6 26.69 4.37 18.29
C ALA A 6 28.00 4.32 17.49
N ARG A 7 27.96 3.78 16.27
CA ARG A 7 29.11 3.81 15.35
C ARG A 7 29.20 5.19 14.71
N LEU A 8 30.12 6.01 15.21
CA LEU A 8 30.55 7.24 14.54
C LEU A 8 31.31 6.86 13.25
N VAL A 9 30.87 7.44 12.13
CA VAL A 9 31.61 7.38 10.86
C VAL A 9 32.55 8.59 10.85
N ASP A 10 33.85 8.31 10.85
CA ASP A 10 34.92 9.30 11.01
C ASP A 10 35.00 10.21 9.77
N ALA A 11 34.81 11.52 9.96
CA ALA A 11 34.93 12.53 8.93
C ALA A 11 36.31 13.20 9.07
N GLY A 12 37.14 13.09 8.02
CA GLY A 12 38.49 13.63 7.99
C GLY A 12 38.55 15.14 8.32
N ARG A 13 39.63 15.49 9.03
CA ARG A 13 40.11 16.82 9.48
C ARG A 13 39.57 18.01 8.67
N VAL A 14 38.86 18.93 9.34
CA VAL A 14 38.27 20.14 8.74
C VAL A 14 38.89 21.39 9.38
N ASP A 15 39.30 22.35 8.53
CA ASP A 15 39.86 23.65 8.89
C ASP A 15 38.83 24.54 9.62
N GLY A 16 39.33 25.31 10.60
CA GLY A 16 38.56 25.83 11.74
C GLY A 16 37.73 27.09 11.54
N ASP A 17 36.83 27.15 10.55
CA ASP A 17 35.78 28.20 10.51
C ASP A 17 34.49 27.75 9.80
N ALA A 18 34.13 26.47 9.96
CA ALA A 18 32.87 25.93 9.42
C ALA A 18 31.77 25.93 10.51
N PRO A 19 30.52 26.33 10.19
CA PRO A 19 29.41 26.20 11.13
C PRO A 19 29.30 24.74 11.58
N GLU A 20 29.05 24.53 12.89
CA GLU A 20 28.88 23.19 13.45
C GLU A 20 27.90 22.39 12.57
N PRO A 21 28.30 21.22 12.07
CA PRO A 21 27.43 20.43 11.20
C PRO A 21 26.18 20.04 11.99
N GLU A 22 25.03 20.55 11.58
CA GLU A 22 23.76 20.09 12.10
C GLU A 22 23.59 18.61 11.71
N PHE A 23 23.26 17.76 12.68
CA PHE A 23 23.03 16.34 12.44
C PHE A 23 21.53 16.07 12.38
N LEU A 24 21.09 15.42 11.30
CA LEU A 24 19.73 14.91 11.19
C LEU A 24 19.72 13.44 11.62
N ASP A 25 18.87 13.15 12.59
CA ASP A 25 18.58 11.78 12.99
C ASP A 25 17.71 11.09 11.94
N GLY A 26 18.10 9.86 11.58
CA GLY A 26 17.35 8.99 10.69
C GLY A 26 17.52 7.52 11.08
N PHE A 27 16.84 6.65 10.35
CA PHE A 27 16.96 5.20 10.52
C PHE A 27 17.58 4.56 9.29
N CYS A 28 18.16 3.38 9.48
CA CYS A 28 18.59 2.53 8.38
C CYS A 28 17.45 2.25 7.39
N ALA A 29 17.71 2.36 6.09
CA ALA A 29 16.72 2.08 5.06
C ALA A 29 16.34 0.58 4.90
N ASN A 30 17.01 -0.32 5.63
CA ASN A 30 16.57 -1.73 5.69
C ASN A 30 15.36 -1.82 6.63
N PRO A 31 14.16 -2.23 6.16
CA PRO A 31 12.96 -2.25 6.98
C PRO A 31 13.00 -3.25 8.14
N ARG A 32 14.01 -4.13 8.20
CA ARG A 32 14.22 -5.06 9.33
C ARG A 32 15.30 -4.58 10.30
N CYS A 33 15.84 -3.38 10.08
CA CYS A 33 16.89 -2.80 10.88
C CYS A 33 16.37 -1.53 11.57
N ASP A 34 16.60 -1.44 12.86
CA ASP A 34 16.19 -0.32 13.74
C ASP A 34 17.37 0.59 14.13
N VAL A 35 18.53 0.39 13.50
CA VAL A 35 19.73 1.18 13.77
C VAL A 35 19.49 2.64 13.39
N ARG A 36 19.66 3.52 14.38
CA ARG A 36 19.67 4.97 14.20
C ARG A 36 20.96 5.41 13.53
N MET A 37 20.85 6.33 12.58
CA MET A 37 21.96 6.94 11.86
C MET A 37 21.89 8.44 12.05
N GLN A 38 23.06 9.05 12.25
CA GLN A 38 23.21 10.50 12.19
C GLN A 38 23.73 10.89 10.82
N HIS A 39 23.03 11.81 10.16
CA HIS A 39 23.43 12.36 8.87
C HIS A 39 23.91 13.79 9.06
N SER A 40 25.15 14.09 8.66
CA SER A 40 25.56 15.48 8.56
C SER A 40 24.74 16.19 7.48
N THR A 41 24.34 17.43 7.74
CA THR A 41 23.60 18.28 6.79
C THR A 41 24.48 18.87 5.68
N GLY A 42 25.78 18.59 5.69
CA GLY A 42 26.75 19.12 4.72
C GLY A 42 26.58 18.60 3.28
N PRO A 43 27.30 19.21 2.31
CA PRO A 43 27.27 18.81 0.91
C PRO A 43 27.84 17.40 0.73
N GLY A 44 26.97 16.45 0.37
CA GLY A 44 27.33 15.06 0.15
C GLY A 44 26.13 14.12 0.04
N ARG A 45 26.34 12.94 -0.55
CA ARG A 45 25.27 11.93 -0.63
C ARG A 45 25.12 11.23 0.72
N ARG A 46 24.01 11.47 1.41
CA ARG A 46 23.69 10.81 2.69
C ARG A 46 23.69 9.29 2.53
N ALA A 47 24.34 8.60 3.46
CA ALA A 47 24.32 7.14 3.52
C ALA A 47 22.91 6.66 3.87
N LYS A 48 22.34 5.75 3.07
CA LYS A 48 20.99 5.19 3.34
C LYS A 48 21.03 3.99 4.29
N TYR A 49 22.19 3.37 4.43
CA TYR A 49 22.39 2.16 5.22
C TYR A 49 23.53 2.39 6.20
N HIS A 50 23.43 1.81 7.39
CA HIS A 50 24.44 1.98 8.43
C HIS A 50 25.75 1.26 8.10
N ASP A 51 25.69 0.22 7.26
CA ASP A 51 26.85 -0.44 6.68
C ASP A 51 26.55 -1.13 5.32
N PRO A 52 27.59 -1.56 4.58
CA PRO A 52 27.41 -2.28 3.31
C PRO A 52 26.74 -3.65 3.43
N GLY A 53 26.84 -4.32 4.58
CA GLY A 53 26.20 -5.61 4.83
C GLY A 53 24.68 -5.47 4.88
N CYS A 54 24.20 -4.45 5.58
CA CYS A 54 22.79 -4.11 5.69
C CYS A 54 22.20 -3.72 4.32
N LYS A 55 22.97 -3.01 3.49
CA LYS A 55 22.60 -2.75 2.09
C LYS A 55 22.41 -4.05 1.30
N ARG A 56 23.38 -4.98 1.37
CA ARG A 56 23.30 -6.27 0.65
C ARG A 56 22.12 -7.11 1.11
N GLU A 57 21.82 -7.11 2.41
CA GLU A 57 20.66 -7.82 2.95
C GLU A 57 19.34 -7.22 2.44
N ALA A 58 19.21 -5.90 2.47
CA ALA A 58 18.04 -5.21 1.94
C ALA A 58 17.82 -5.51 0.44
N GLU A 59 18.89 -5.46 -0.37
CA GLU A 59 18.84 -5.80 -1.80
C GLU A 59 18.48 -7.27 -2.03
N LYS A 60 18.99 -8.19 -1.20
CA LYS A 60 18.63 -9.62 -1.26
C LYS A 60 17.15 -9.83 -0.95
N MET A 61 16.64 -9.14 0.07
CA MET A 61 15.22 -9.20 0.44
C MET A 61 14.32 -8.61 -0.64
N GLN A 62 14.73 -7.49 -1.24
CA GLN A 62 14.02 -6.89 -2.38
C GLN A 62 13.86 -7.89 -3.53
N ARG A 63 14.96 -8.49 -3.99
CA ARG A 63 14.92 -9.49 -5.09
C ARG A 63 14.03 -10.68 -4.75
N ARG A 64 14.05 -11.13 -3.49
CA ARG A 64 13.19 -12.23 -3.01
C ARG A 64 11.71 -11.86 -3.08
N LEU A 65 11.36 -10.64 -2.67
CA LEU A 65 9.99 -10.14 -2.71
C LEU A 65 9.50 -9.94 -4.16
N GLU A 66 10.34 -9.39 -5.03
CA GLU A 66 10.05 -9.25 -6.46
C GLU A 66 9.80 -10.61 -7.12
N GLY A 67 10.62 -11.62 -6.80
CA GLY A 67 10.42 -12.99 -7.28
C GLY A 67 9.09 -13.59 -6.81
N ARG A 68 8.71 -13.37 -5.55
CA ARG A 68 7.41 -13.80 -5.02
C ARG A 68 6.25 -13.08 -5.68
N LEU A 69 6.36 -11.77 -5.88
CA LEU A 69 5.35 -10.96 -6.54
C LEU A 69 5.11 -11.46 -7.96
N LYS A 70 6.17 -11.73 -8.72
CA LYS A 70 6.06 -12.31 -10.08
C LYS A 70 5.39 -13.69 -10.07
N HIS A 71 5.73 -14.54 -9.11
CA HIS A 71 5.11 -15.86 -8.97
C HIS A 71 3.60 -15.77 -8.69
N PHE A 72 3.20 -14.92 -7.74
CA PHE A 72 1.79 -14.72 -7.43
C PHE A 72 1.03 -14.04 -8.58
N ALA A 73 1.65 -13.11 -9.30
CA ALA A 73 1.04 -12.50 -10.48
C ALA A 73 0.68 -13.57 -11.54
N ALA A 74 1.59 -14.52 -11.80
CA ALA A 74 1.30 -15.62 -12.71
C ALA A 74 0.18 -16.55 -12.21
N GLN A 75 0.09 -16.79 -10.90
CA GLN A 75 -1.02 -17.55 -10.30
C GLN A 75 -2.35 -16.81 -10.43
N VAL A 76 -2.37 -15.50 -10.16
CA VAL A 76 -3.56 -14.66 -10.33
C VAL A 76 -4.02 -14.67 -11.78
N GLU A 77 -3.11 -14.53 -12.74
CA GLU A 77 -3.43 -14.60 -14.17
C GLU A 77 -4.03 -15.96 -14.55
N MET A 78 -3.48 -17.06 -14.04
CA MET A 78 -4.02 -18.40 -14.27
C MET A 78 -5.45 -18.54 -13.71
N VAL A 79 -5.69 -18.09 -12.48
CA VAL A 79 -7.01 -18.14 -11.86
C VAL A 79 -8.00 -17.24 -12.61
N GLN A 80 -7.57 -16.07 -13.07
CA GLN A 80 -8.39 -15.18 -13.91
C GLN A 80 -8.79 -15.86 -15.22
N ARG A 81 -7.88 -16.60 -15.88
CA ARG A 81 -8.21 -17.38 -17.07
C ARG A 81 -9.17 -18.54 -16.77
N GLN A 82 -9.00 -19.21 -15.63
CA GLN A 82 -9.93 -20.26 -15.20
C GLN A 82 -11.32 -19.68 -14.94
N LEU A 83 -11.41 -18.54 -14.25
CA LEU A 83 -12.67 -17.83 -14.02
C LEU A 83 -13.32 -17.43 -15.34
N ALA A 84 -12.55 -16.87 -16.27
CA ALA A 84 -13.03 -16.50 -17.60
C ALA A 84 -13.61 -17.72 -18.36
N ALA A 85 -12.98 -18.89 -18.24
CA ALA A 85 -13.49 -20.11 -18.87
C ALA A 85 -14.83 -20.57 -18.29
N TYR A 86 -15.12 -20.33 -17.01
CA TYR A 86 -16.44 -20.60 -16.45
C TYR A 86 -17.47 -19.56 -16.89
N THR A 87 -17.08 -18.29 -17.00
CA THR A 87 -17.98 -17.24 -17.48
C THR A 87 -18.26 -17.33 -18.98
N ASP A 88 -17.34 -17.84 -19.79
CA ASP A 88 -17.53 -18.05 -21.24
C ASP A 88 -18.49 -19.22 -21.52
N VAL A 89 -18.52 -20.26 -20.67
CA VAL A 89 -19.48 -21.38 -20.78
C VAL A 89 -20.91 -20.90 -20.47
N ASP A 90 -21.07 -19.93 -19.57
CA ASP A 90 -22.36 -19.27 -19.33
C ASP A 90 -22.68 -18.20 -20.40
N ALA A 91 -21.68 -17.70 -21.14
CA ALA A 91 -21.85 -16.67 -22.15
C ALA A 91 -22.40 -17.21 -23.50
N ASP A 92 -22.10 -18.45 -23.89
CA ASP A 92 -22.62 -18.99 -25.17
C ASP A 92 -24.16 -19.22 -25.14
N GLU A 93 -24.81 -19.23 -23.97
CA GLU A 93 -26.29 -19.16 -23.86
C GLU A 93 -26.84 -17.73 -23.67
N ALA A 94 -26.00 -16.73 -23.36
CA ALA A 94 -26.44 -15.38 -22.97
C ALA A 94 -25.84 -14.21 -23.79
N THR A 95 -25.05 -14.49 -24.83
CA THR A 95 -24.36 -13.44 -25.60
C THR A 95 -25.25 -12.82 -26.66
N THR A 96 -26.03 -11.82 -26.26
CA THR A 96 -25.99 -10.53 -26.99
C THR A 96 -26.50 -9.32 -26.22
N MET A 97 -27.02 -9.46 -24.98
CA MET A 97 -27.55 -8.31 -24.22
C MET A 97 -27.18 -8.22 -22.72
N SER A 98 -26.56 -9.23 -22.10
CA SER A 98 -26.39 -9.28 -20.63
C SER A 98 -25.03 -8.83 -20.10
N ALA A 99 -23.93 -8.97 -20.86
CA ALA A 99 -22.58 -8.82 -20.32
C ALA A 99 -22.24 -7.40 -19.80
N GLY A 100 -22.87 -6.35 -20.34
CA GLY A 100 -22.75 -4.98 -19.79
C GLY A 100 -23.56 -4.78 -18.52
N ALA A 101 -24.77 -5.35 -18.48
CA ALA A 101 -25.71 -5.20 -17.37
C ALA A 101 -25.21 -5.90 -16.09
N ASP A 102 -24.53 -7.04 -16.21
CA ASP A 102 -24.04 -7.81 -15.05
C ASP A 102 -22.81 -7.15 -14.40
N VAL A 103 -21.91 -6.57 -15.20
CA VAL A 103 -20.78 -5.77 -14.69
C VAL A 103 -21.30 -4.49 -14.03
N ASP A 104 -22.24 -3.80 -14.67
CA ASP A 104 -22.87 -2.58 -14.10
C ASP A 104 -23.65 -2.88 -12.82
N ARG A 105 -24.31 -4.04 -12.74
CA ARG A 105 -25.00 -4.51 -11.53
C ARG A 105 -24.03 -4.83 -10.41
N HIS A 106 -22.91 -5.50 -10.69
CA HIS A 106 -21.89 -5.78 -9.68
C HIS A 106 -21.25 -4.49 -9.14
N VAL A 107 -20.92 -3.54 -10.03
CA VAL A 107 -20.41 -2.22 -9.63
C VAL A 107 -21.44 -1.47 -8.76
N ALA A 108 -22.73 -1.52 -9.14
CA ALA A 108 -23.80 -0.91 -8.36
C ALA A 108 -23.95 -1.55 -6.97
N GLN A 109 -23.84 -2.88 -6.86
CA GLN A 109 -23.87 -3.59 -5.58
C GLN A 109 -22.70 -3.22 -4.67
N VAL A 110 -21.48 -3.11 -5.22
CA VAL A 110 -20.30 -2.68 -4.46
C VAL A 110 -20.43 -1.22 -4.01
N ALA A 111 -20.97 -0.34 -4.84
CA ALA A 111 -21.25 1.04 -4.48
C ALA A 111 -22.29 1.14 -3.36
N LEU A 112 -23.35 0.33 -3.42
CA LEU A 112 -24.37 0.24 -2.39
C LEU A 112 -23.79 -0.22 -1.05
N ALA A 113 -22.96 -1.28 -1.04
CA ALA A 113 -22.32 -1.78 0.17
C ALA A 113 -21.41 -0.74 0.83
N ARG A 114 -20.74 0.10 0.03
CA ARG A 114 -19.95 1.23 0.56
C ARG A 114 -20.84 2.32 1.16
N ALA A 115 -21.97 2.61 0.55
CA ALA A 115 -22.92 3.59 1.06
C ALA A 115 -23.54 3.10 2.39
N GLU A 116 -23.92 1.83 2.49
CA GLU A 116 -24.39 1.19 3.74
C GLU A 116 -23.38 1.37 4.87
N ALA A 117 -22.09 1.09 4.63
CA ALA A 117 -21.04 1.24 5.62
C ALA A 117 -20.81 2.71 6.05
N ILE A 118 -21.00 3.68 5.15
CA ILE A 118 -20.88 5.11 5.48
C ILE A 118 -22.04 5.55 6.38
N VAL A 119 -23.26 5.09 6.10
CA VAL A 119 -24.43 5.38 6.94
C VAL A 119 -24.23 4.81 8.34
N GLU A 120 -23.81 3.55 8.45
CA GLU A 120 -23.56 2.91 9.75
C GLU A 120 -22.46 3.62 10.55
N LEU A 121 -21.39 4.08 9.88
CA LEU A 121 -20.26 4.73 10.55
C LEU A 121 -20.56 6.16 11.01
N LEU A 122 -21.43 6.88 10.29
CA LEU A 122 -21.71 8.30 10.48
C LEU A 122 -23.12 8.57 11.00
N ASP A 123 -23.76 7.58 11.64
CA ASP A 123 -25.10 7.66 12.23
C ASP A 123 -25.15 8.65 13.40
N GLU A 124 -25.03 9.93 13.07
CA GLU A 124 -25.13 11.07 13.97
C GLU A 124 -26.50 11.75 13.77
N PRO A 125 -27.30 11.89 14.84
CA PRO A 125 -28.64 12.46 14.72
C PRO A 125 -28.60 13.92 14.26
N GLY A 126 -29.28 14.20 13.13
CA GLY A 126 -29.38 15.53 12.54
C GLY A 126 -28.49 15.77 11.32
N ASN A 127 -27.70 14.77 10.89
CA ASN A 127 -26.94 14.85 9.66
C ASN A 127 -27.82 14.54 8.44
N LYS A 128 -28.41 15.60 7.86
CA LYS A 128 -29.29 15.52 6.69
C LYS A 128 -28.68 14.77 5.48
N ALA A 129 -27.35 14.75 5.35
CA ALA A 129 -26.68 14.03 4.26
C ALA A 129 -26.67 12.51 4.49
N VAL A 130 -26.54 12.08 5.74
CA VAL A 130 -26.63 10.66 6.13
C VAL A 130 -28.07 10.18 6.02
N ASP A 131 -29.04 10.99 6.48
CA ASP A 131 -30.48 10.69 6.33
C ASP A 131 -30.92 10.56 4.86
N GLU A 132 -30.33 11.36 3.96
CA GLU A 132 -30.60 11.26 2.51
C GLU A 132 -29.92 10.03 1.91
N LEU A 133 -28.68 9.73 2.32
CA LEU A 133 -27.95 8.56 1.84
C LEU A 133 -28.63 7.26 2.30
N GLU A 134 -29.10 7.18 3.53
CA GLU A 134 -29.86 6.05 4.06
C GLU A 134 -31.14 5.82 3.25
N ARG A 135 -31.88 6.88 2.93
CA ARG A 135 -33.08 6.79 2.09
C ARG A 135 -32.77 6.24 0.69
N LEU A 136 -31.66 6.67 0.08
CA LEU A 136 -31.21 6.16 -1.21
C LEU A 136 -30.80 4.69 -1.14
N VAL A 137 -30.10 4.27 -0.08
CA VAL A 137 -29.72 2.87 0.15
C VAL A 137 -30.97 1.99 0.27
N LEU A 138 -31.95 2.40 1.08
CA LEU A 138 -33.19 1.65 1.27
C LEU A 138 -34.03 1.56 -0.01
N ALA A 139 -34.02 2.61 -0.84
CA ALA A 139 -34.76 2.63 -2.10
C ALA A 139 -34.10 1.78 -3.20
N VAL A 140 -32.77 1.80 -3.28
CA VAL A 140 -32.01 1.14 -4.35
C VAL A 140 -31.67 -0.31 -4.01
N GLY A 141 -31.50 -0.64 -2.73
CA GLY A 141 -31.14 -1.98 -2.27
C GLY A 141 -32.01 -3.12 -2.82
N PRO A 142 -33.35 -3.02 -2.79
CA PRO A 142 -34.23 -4.03 -3.34
C PRO A 142 -34.09 -4.22 -4.86
N ALA A 143 -33.73 -3.18 -5.62
CA ALA A 143 -33.59 -3.24 -7.07
C ALA A 143 -32.31 -3.93 -7.53
N LEU A 144 -31.31 -4.05 -6.64
CA LEU A 144 -30.02 -4.66 -6.94
C LEU A 144 -29.86 -6.08 -6.40
N ARG A 145 -30.80 -6.55 -5.56
CA ARG A 145 -30.82 -7.91 -4.98
C ARG A 145 -31.44 -8.94 -5.91
#